data_AF-A0A8H7WM73-F1
#
_entry.id   AF-A0A8H7WM73-F1
#
_cell.length_a   1.000
_cell.length_b   1.000
_cell.length_c   1.000
_cell.angle_alpha   90.00
_cell.angle_beta   90.00
_cell.angle_gamma   90.00
#
_symmetry.space_group_name_H-M   'P 1'
#
loop_
_entity.id
_entity.type
_entity.pdbx_description
1 polymer ?
#
loop_
_entity_poly.entity_id
_entity_poly.type
_entity_poly.pdbx_seq_one_letter_code
_entity_poly.pdbx_strand_id
1 'polypeptide(L)'
;MGLNFRWLVNAGLLILPVGTTIGVLIGVDSHRQATGQEPIFNNPGTGTPGTGSGGNGNKNDDRVTSKVYCDKQVGVNPPSSGVEYIYGTDGAMCMNVTSFNNGTYSTPSMAPPFTVTWSYPPGPATQPVHAYPNVQVKTSIPILLSTIKTIALSTSWTYGVGNTAAAKTDEAAMIANAANTNVAIDMFLDSDQKAAENSSKASYEVMVWFATFGSAAEPIGLIAGSVASE
;
A
#
# COMPACT_ATOMS: atom_id res chain seq x y z
N MET A 1 3.49 -8.77 -64.21
CA MET A 1 3.64 -7.68 -63.23
C MET A 1 4.38 -8.23 -62.02
N GLY A 2 5.72 -8.21 -62.03
CA GLY A 2 6.53 -8.62 -60.88
C GLY A 2 6.79 -7.41 -60.01
N LEU A 3 6.26 -7.37 -58.78
CA LEU A 3 6.71 -6.39 -57.79
C LEU A 3 8.20 -6.62 -57.55
N ASN A 4 9.02 -5.64 -57.91
CA ASN A 4 10.48 -5.70 -57.81
C ASN A 4 10.90 -5.96 -56.36
N PHE A 5 11.50 -7.12 -56.10
CA PHE A 5 12.04 -7.58 -54.80
C PHE A 5 12.89 -6.52 -54.08
N ARG A 6 13.58 -5.65 -54.83
CA ARG A 6 14.34 -4.50 -54.30
C ARG A 6 13.49 -3.49 -53.53
N TRP A 7 12.23 -3.29 -53.91
CA TRP A 7 11.33 -2.36 -53.22
C TRP A 7 10.84 -2.94 -51.88
N LEU A 8 10.57 -4.25 -51.85
CA LEU A 8 10.23 -4.97 -50.62
C LEU A 8 11.38 -4.98 -49.62
N VAL A 9 12.61 -5.21 -50.07
CA VAL A 9 13.80 -5.20 -49.21
C VAL A 9 14.08 -3.80 -48.65
N ASN A 10 14.02 -2.75 -49.48
CA ASN A 10 14.23 -1.37 -49.01
C ASN A 10 13.10 -0.88 -48.09
N ALA A 11 11.83 -1.20 -48.38
CA ALA A 11 10.72 -0.85 -47.51
C ALA A 11 10.78 -1.62 -46.18
N GLY A 12 11.12 -2.92 -46.21
CA GLY A 12 11.30 -3.73 -45.00
C GLY A 12 12.45 -3.25 -44.12
N LEU A 13 13.60 -2.89 -44.72
CA LEU A 13 14.75 -2.35 -43.99
C LEU A 13 14.50 -0.97 -43.38
N LEU A 14 13.53 -0.21 -43.89
CA LEU A 14 13.10 1.06 -43.29
C LEU A 14 12.08 0.84 -42.17
N ILE A 15 11.13 -0.08 -42.37
CA ILE A 15 10.05 -0.34 -41.42
C ILE A 15 10.56 -1.03 -40.16
N LEU A 16 11.52 -1.94 -40.27
CA LEU A 16 12.07 -2.68 -39.12
C LEU A 16 12.64 -1.76 -38.02
N PRO A 17 13.61 -0.86 -38.29
CA PRO A 17 14.15 0.01 -37.25
C PRO A 17 13.13 1.00 -36.67
N VAL A 18 12.19 1.48 -37.50
CA VAL A 18 11.10 2.37 -37.03
C VAL A 18 10.13 1.59 -36.13
N GLY A 19 9.70 0.41 -36.56
CA GLY A 19 8.79 -0.46 -35.81
C GLY A 19 9.39 -0.96 -34.50
N THR A 20 10.67 -1.35 -34.48
CA THR A 20 11.35 -1.75 -33.24
C THR A 20 11.47 -0.58 -32.27
N THR A 21 11.78 0.62 -32.76
CA THR A 21 11.89 1.81 -31.92
C THR A 21 10.54 2.17 -31.31
N ILE A 22 9.47 2.20 -32.10
CA ILE A 22 8.10 2.45 -31.60
C ILE A 22 7.68 1.37 -30.60
N GLY A 23 7.92 0.10 -30.91
CA GLY A 23 7.57 -1.02 -30.02
C GLY A 23 8.28 -0.97 -28.67
N VAL A 24 9.59 -0.67 -28.66
CA VAL A 24 10.36 -0.47 -27.42
C VAL A 24 9.81 0.72 -26.64
N LEU A 25 9.53 1.84 -27.31
CA LEU A 25 9.02 3.04 -26.64
C LEU A 25 7.64 2.81 -26.01
N ILE A 26 6.73 2.10 -26.69
CA ILE A 26 5.43 1.69 -26.13
C ILE A 26 5.62 0.74 -24.95
N GLY A 27 6.55 -0.23 -25.06
CA GLY A 27 6.84 -1.17 -23.97
C GLY A 27 7.41 -0.47 -22.73
N VAL A 28 8.32 0.49 -22.92
CA VAL A 28 8.87 1.29 -21.81
C VAL A 28 7.80 2.20 -21.22
N ASP A 29 6.95 2.82 -22.03
CA ASP A 29 5.83 3.64 -21.54
C ASP A 29 4.84 2.81 -20.71
N SER A 30 4.50 1.61 -21.18
CA SER A 30 3.66 0.65 -20.45
C SER A 30 4.30 0.22 -19.13
N HIS A 31 5.60 -0.05 -19.10
CA HIS A 31 6.32 -0.36 -17.87
C HIS A 31 6.34 0.83 -16.90
N ARG A 32 6.52 2.05 -17.41
CA ARG A 32 6.51 3.28 -16.61
C ARG A 32 5.15 3.52 -15.98
N GLN A 33 4.05 3.36 -16.73
CA GLN A 33 2.69 3.39 -16.19
C GLN A 33 2.49 2.32 -15.10
N ALA A 34 2.97 1.09 -15.32
CA ALA A 34 2.86 0.02 -14.33
C ALA A 34 3.71 0.24 -13.06
N THR A 35 4.71 1.12 -13.12
CA THR A 35 5.61 1.45 -12.00
C THR A 35 5.42 2.87 -11.47
N GLY A 36 4.37 3.57 -11.92
CA GLY A 36 4.06 4.93 -11.48
C GLY A 36 5.05 5.99 -11.92
N GLN A 37 5.83 5.74 -12.98
CA GLN A 37 6.69 6.75 -13.61
C GLN A 37 5.90 7.51 -14.67
N GLU A 38 6.23 8.79 -14.82
CA GLU A 38 5.63 9.68 -15.84
C GLU A 38 5.78 9.07 -17.25
N PRO A 39 4.76 9.12 -18.12
CA PRO A 39 4.87 8.65 -19.50
C PRO A 39 6.06 9.26 -20.25
N ILE A 40 6.64 8.53 -21.22
CA ILE A 40 7.69 9.07 -22.10
C ILE A 40 7.10 10.09 -23.08
N PHE A 41 5.82 9.93 -23.43
CA PHE A 41 5.12 10.77 -24.38
C PHE A 41 4.02 11.58 -23.71
N ASN A 42 4.38 12.75 -23.21
CA ASN A 42 3.41 13.71 -22.70
C ASN A 42 2.90 14.57 -23.85
N ASN A 43 1.72 14.24 -24.39
CA ASN A 43 0.97 15.21 -25.18
C ASN A 43 0.09 16.05 -24.25
N PRO A 44 0.21 17.39 -24.23
CA PRO A 44 -0.73 18.24 -23.51
C PRO A 44 -2.09 18.15 -24.20
N GLY A 45 -2.95 17.29 -23.65
CA GLY A 45 -4.33 17.13 -24.09
C GLY A 45 -4.48 16.27 -25.35
N THR A 46 -4.72 14.98 -25.18
CA THR A 46 -5.70 14.17 -25.93
C THR A 46 -5.54 12.72 -25.46
N GLY A 47 -6.47 12.29 -24.62
CA GLY A 47 -6.43 10.99 -23.96
C GLY A 47 -6.37 9.84 -24.95
N THR A 48 -5.48 8.90 -24.66
CA THR A 48 -5.67 7.49 -25.01
C THR A 48 -5.64 6.72 -23.68
N PRO A 49 -6.70 5.97 -23.31
CA PRO A 49 -6.80 5.39 -21.98
C PRO A 49 -5.79 4.25 -21.83
N GLY A 50 -4.80 4.42 -20.94
CA GLY A 50 -4.05 3.30 -20.39
C GLY A 50 -5.00 2.37 -19.65
N THR A 51 -4.97 1.09 -20.00
CA THR A 51 -5.87 0.02 -19.51
C THR A 51 -5.58 -0.43 -18.06
N GLY A 52 -4.98 0.42 -17.23
CA GLY A 52 -4.76 0.17 -15.80
C GLY A 52 -6.07 0.27 -15.02
N SER A 53 -6.89 -0.77 -15.11
CA SER A 53 -8.20 -0.86 -14.46
C SER A 53 -8.04 -1.28 -13.00
N GLY A 54 -7.74 -0.33 -12.11
CA GLY A 54 -7.55 -0.64 -10.69
C GLY A 54 -7.82 0.46 -9.68
N GLY A 55 -8.24 1.67 -10.08
CA GLY A 55 -8.43 2.76 -9.12
C GLY A 55 -9.50 3.77 -9.51
N ASN A 56 -10.03 4.47 -8.50
CA ASN A 56 -10.98 5.58 -8.67
C ASN A 56 -10.30 6.90 -9.09
N GLY A 57 -9.08 6.81 -9.63
CA GLY A 57 -8.29 7.95 -10.05
C GLY A 57 -8.77 8.62 -11.34
N ASN A 58 -8.33 9.86 -11.56
CA ASN A 58 -8.56 10.55 -12.81
C ASN A 58 -7.63 9.97 -13.87
N LYS A 59 -8.16 9.16 -14.79
CA LYS A 59 -7.40 8.50 -15.87
C LYS A 59 -6.62 9.46 -16.78
N ASN A 60 -6.88 10.77 -16.73
CA ASN A 60 -6.17 11.79 -17.48
C ASN A 60 -5.11 12.53 -16.63
N ASP A 61 -4.87 12.11 -15.40
CA ASP A 61 -3.91 12.72 -14.48
C ASP A 61 -2.86 11.70 -14.03
N ASP A 62 -1.75 11.63 -14.78
CA ASP A 62 -0.66 10.68 -14.52
C ASP A 62 0.34 11.16 -13.46
N ARG A 63 -0.01 12.21 -12.71
CA ARG A 63 0.85 12.72 -11.63
C ARG A 63 0.93 11.74 -10.46
N VAL A 64 2.13 11.66 -9.89
CA VAL A 64 2.35 11.06 -8.57
C VAL A 64 2.25 12.17 -7.53
N THR A 65 1.38 12.02 -6.54
CA THR A 65 1.20 13.02 -5.48
C THR A 65 1.39 12.42 -4.09
N SER A 66 2.15 13.14 -3.26
CA SER A 66 2.30 12.83 -1.85
C SER A 66 1.43 13.77 -1.03
N LYS A 67 0.62 13.21 -0.14
CA LYS A 67 -0.22 13.98 0.78
C LYS A 67 0.10 13.59 2.21
N VAL A 68 0.33 14.61 3.04
CA VAL A 68 0.58 14.45 4.46
C VAL A 68 -0.73 14.68 5.22
N TYR A 69 -1.03 13.75 6.10
CA TYR A 69 -2.19 13.75 6.97
C TYR A 69 -1.69 13.74 8.42
N CYS A 70 -1.88 14.86 9.11
CA CYS A 70 -1.62 15.00 10.54
C CYS A 70 -2.95 15.31 11.24
N ASP A 71 -3.07 14.90 12.49
CA ASP A 71 -4.05 15.42 13.46
C ASP A 71 -5.54 15.18 13.11
N LYS A 72 -5.87 14.14 12.33
CA LYS A 72 -7.27 13.84 11.93
C LYS A 72 -7.59 12.34 12.00
N GLN A 73 -8.63 11.97 12.73
CA GLN A 73 -9.13 10.59 12.68
C GLN A 73 -10.11 10.46 11.50
N VAL A 74 -9.58 10.38 10.28
CA VAL A 74 -10.41 10.31 9.07
C VAL A 74 -9.89 9.19 8.18
N GLY A 75 -10.76 8.27 7.77
CA GLY A 75 -10.47 7.34 6.71
C GLY A 75 -10.11 8.10 5.43
N VAL A 76 -8.89 7.89 4.93
CA VAL A 76 -8.43 8.51 3.69
C VAL A 76 -8.41 7.46 2.60
N ASN A 77 -9.08 7.79 1.50
CA ASN A 77 -9.11 6.98 0.30
C ASN A 77 -8.27 7.69 -0.77
N PRO A 78 -6.97 7.39 -0.88
CA PRO A 78 -6.21 7.84 -2.03
C PRO A 78 -6.79 7.24 -3.31
N PRO A 79 -6.37 7.69 -4.51
CA PRO A 79 -6.87 7.20 -5.80
C PRO A 79 -6.64 5.71 -6.13
N SER A 80 -6.48 4.83 -5.14
CA SER A 80 -6.53 3.37 -5.31
C SER A 80 -7.96 2.85 -5.16
N SER A 81 -8.26 1.69 -5.74
CA SER A 81 -9.50 0.98 -5.36
C SER A 81 -9.23 0.12 -4.14
N GLY A 82 -10.27 -0.07 -3.31
CA GLY A 82 -10.32 -1.23 -2.43
C GLY A 82 -9.44 -1.22 -1.18
N VAL A 83 -8.88 -0.07 -0.83
CA VAL A 83 -8.17 0.14 0.43
C VAL A 83 -8.58 1.46 1.07
N GLU A 84 -8.46 1.53 2.39
CA GLU A 84 -8.69 2.72 3.20
C GLU A 84 -7.53 2.89 4.19
N TYR A 85 -7.01 4.11 4.31
CA TYR A 85 -5.96 4.44 5.26
C TYR A 85 -6.59 4.97 6.53
N ILE A 86 -6.25 4.36 7.65
CA ILE A 86 -6.69 4.78 8.98
C ILE A 86 -5.46 5.29 9.74
N TYR A 87 -5.56 6.48 10.30
CA TYR A 87 -4.53 7.06 11.14
C TYR A 87 -5.16 7.66 12.41
N GLY A 88 -4.34 7.67 13.45
CA GLY A 88 -4.72 7.83 14.85
C GLY A 88 -5.00 9.26 15.29
N THR A 89 -5.30 9.35 16.58
CA THR A 89 -5.71 10.56 17.30
C THR A 89 -4.53 11.21 18.03
N ASP A 90 -4.69 12.50 18.35
CA ASP A 90 -3.88 13.27 19.32
C ASP A 90 -2.59 13.93 18.84
N GLY A 91 -2.47 14.24 17.56
CA GLY A 91 -1.48 15.23 17.08
C GLY A 91 0.00 14.78 17.07
N ALA A 92 0.26 13.62 17.65
CA ALA A 92 1.59 13.04 17.80
C ALA A 92 1.95 12.09 16.65
N MET A 93 1.18 12.10 15.56
CA MET A 93 1.40 11.24 14.39
C MET A 93 1.01 11.92 13.09
N CYS A 94 1.85 11.71 12.07
CA CYS A 94 1.58 12.08 10.70
C CYS A 94 1.78 10.87 9.77
N MET A 95 0.89 10.73 8.80
CA MET A 95 1.00 9.77 7.72
C MET A 95 1.22 10.49 6.40
N ASN A 96 2.20 10.07 5.61
CA ASN A 96 2.41 10.55 4.25
C ASN A 96 2.11 9.43 3.27
N VAL A 97 1.14 9.65 2.38
CA VAL A 97 0.75 8.67 1.35
C VAL A 97 1.15 9.21 -0.02
N THR A 98 1.92 8.42 -0.76
CA THR A 98 2.29 8.73 -2.15
C THR A 98 1.47 7.88 -3.10
N SER A 99 0.69 8.53 -3.96
CA SER A 99 -0.32 7.87 -4.78
C SER A 99 -0.25 8.29 -6.25
N PHE A 100 -0.64 7.39 -7.14
CA PHE A 100 -0.82 7.66 -8.56
C PHE A 100 -2.22 8.24 -8.79
N ASN A 101 -2.31 9.47 -9.29
CA ASN A 101 -3.58 10.18 -9.44
C ASN A 101 -4.54 9.49 -10.42
N ASN A 102 -4.00 8.75 -11.39
CA ASN A 102 -4.75 7.94 -12.35
C ASN A 102 -5.23 6.60 -11.77
N GLY A 103 -4.81 6.23 -10.56
CA GLY A 103 -5.22 5.01 -9.87
C GLY A 103 -4.69 3.71 -10.48
N THR A 104 -3.56 3.79 -11.19
CA THR A 104 -2.94 2.64 -11.86
C THR A 104 -2.17 1.75 -10.89
N TYR A 105 -2.88 0.86 -10.19
CA TYR A 105 -2.27 -0.16 -9.33
C TYR A 105 -2.48 -1.56 -9.92
N SER A 106 -1.55 -2.48 -9.64
CA SER A 106 -1.58 -3.83 -10.22
C SER A 106 -2.76 -4.69 -9.74
N THR A 107 -3.28 -4.43 -8.53
CA THR A 107 -4.46 -5.11 -8.00
C THR A 107 -5.38 -4.11 -7.26
N PRO A 108 -6.69 -4.41 -7.14
CA PRO A 108 -7.63 -3.63 -6.32
C PRO A 108 -7.38 -3.67 -4.81
N SER A 109 -6.38 -4.40 -4.34
CA SER A 109 -6.00 -4.47 -2.92
C SER A 109 -4.59 -3.92 -2.70
N MET A 110 -3.93 -3.43 -3.74
CA MET A 110 -2.61 -2.84 -3.66
C MET A 110 -2.72 -1.43 -3.07
N ALA A 111 -2.11 -1.27 -1.90
CA ALA A 111 -2.00 -0.01 -1.22
C ALA A 111 -0.91 0.88 -1.85
N PRO A 112 -1.20 2.16 -2.16
CA PRO A 112 -0.14 3.14 -2.36
C PRO A 112 0.90 3.14 -1.20
N PRO A 113 2.19 3.36 -1.49
CA PRO A 113 3.20 3.43 -0.44
C PRO A 113 2.91 4.58 0.52
N PHE A 114 3.18 4.33 1.81
CA PHE A 114 3.01 5.31 2.86
C PHE A 114 4.11 5.23 3.90
N THR A 115 4.32 6.34 4.61
CA THR A 115 5.21 6.42 5.76
C THR A 115 4.43 6.98 6.94
N VAL A 116 4.78 6.53 8.14
CA VAL A 116 4.21 7.03 9.37
C VAL A 116 5.32 7.53 10.27
N THR A 117 5.17 8.75 10.75
CA THR A 117 6.04 9.34 11.77
C THR A 117 5.19 9.58 13.00
N TRP A 118 5.66 9.14 14.16
CA TRP A 118 4.95 9.29 15.43
C TRP A 118 5.92 9.60 16.56
N SER A 119 5.40 10.21 17.63
CA SER A 119 6.15 10.48 18.86
C SER A 119 5.17 10.60 20.02
N TYR A 120 4.97 9.50 20.74
CA TYR A 120 4.11 9.45 21.92
C TYR A 120 4.94 9.28 23.20
N PRO A 121 4.56 9.90 24.32
CA PRO A 121 5.07 9.48 25.62
C PRO A 121 4.60 8.05 25.93
N PRO A 122 5.25 7.32 26.86
CA PRO A 122 4.75 6.02 27.30
C PRO A 122 3.29 6.08 27.74
N GLY A 123 2.46 5.15 27.24
CA GLY A 123 1.04 5.06 27.60
C GLY A 123 0.83 4.48 29.00
N PRO A 124 -0.36 4.66 29.61
CA PRO A 124 -0.69 4.04 30.89
C PRO A 124 -0.74 2.51 30.76
N ALA A 125 -0.42 1.79 31.84
CA ALA A 125 -0.44 0.32 31.84
C ALA A 125 -1.79 -0.30 31.46
N THR A 126 -2.89 0.43 31.67
CA THR A 126 -4.25 -0.01 31.31
C THR A 126 -4.58 0.14 29.82
N GLN A 127 -3.87 1.02 29.11
CA GLN A 127 -4.06 1.26 27.68
C GLN A 127 -2.74 1.76 27.06
N PRO A 128 -1.75 0.87 26.89
CA PRO A 128 -0.39 1.26 26.52
C PRO A 128 -0.25 1.65 25.04
N VAL A 129 -1.19 1.22 24.19
CA VAL A 129 -1.19 1.49 22.74
C VAL A 129 -1.88 2.83 22.46
N HIS A 130 -1.17 3.74 21.78
CA HIS A 130 -1.70 5.06 21.42
C HIS A 130 -2.45 5.08 20.10
N ALA A 131 -1.95 4.36 19.09
CA ALA A 131 -2.50 4.38 17.74
C ALA A 131 -2.15 3.12 16.96
N TYR A 132 -2.97 2.82 15.95
CA TYR A 132 -2.73 1.75 14.99
C TYR A 132 -2.86 2.29 13.56
N PRO A 133 -1.87 3.05 13.05
CA PRO A 133 -1.88 3.56 11.69
C PRO A 133 -1.78 2.41 10.70
N ASN A 134 -2.75 2.27 9.81
CA ASN A 134 -2.87 1.09 8.97
C ASN A 134 -3.46 1.38 7.59
N VAL A 135 -3.36 0.36 6.73
CA VAL A 135 -4.12 0.27 5.49
C VAL A 135 -5.05 -0.91 5.59
N GLN A 136 -6.35 -0.63 5.55
CA GLN A 136 -7.41 -1.62 5.58
C GLN A 136 -7.79 -1.99 4.15
N VAL A 137 -7.79 -3.29 3.84
CA VAL A 137 -8.40 -3.80 2.60
C VAL A 137 -9.91 -3.71 2.72
N LYS A 138 -10.60 -3.25 1.68
CA LYS A 138 -12.07 -3.14 1.60
C LYS A 138 -12.68 -3.99 0.49
N THR A 139 -11.85 -4.53 -0.42
CA THR A 139 -12.34 -5.33 -1.54
C THR A 139 -12.63 -6.75 -1.09
N SER A 140 -13.84 -7.23 -1.36
CA SER A 140 -14.27 -8.63 -1.15
C SER A 140 -14.24 -9.10 0.32
N ILE A 141 -14.30 -8.18 1.28
CA ILE A 141 -14.46 -8.46 2.70
C ILE A 141 -15.60 -7.60 3.28
N PRO A 142 -16.26 -8.02 4.37
CA PRO A 142 -16.06 -9.28 5.12
C PRO A 142 -16.45 -10.54 4.32
N ILE A 143 -15.75 -11.64 4.58
CA ILE A 143 -15.96 -12.95 3.96
C ILE A 143 -16.00 -14.02 5.05
N LEU A 144 -16.81 -15.06 4.85
CA LEU A 144 -16.92 -16.15 5.81
C LEU A 144 -15.58 -16.90 5.94
N LEU A 145 -15.04 -17.00 7.16
CA LEU A 145 -13.75 -17.62 7.41
C LEU A 145 -13.64 -19.04 6.81
N SER A 146 -14.71 -19.82 6.85
CA SER A 146 -14.73 -21.20 6.33
C SER A 146 -14.62 -21.30 4.80
N THR A 147 -14.77 -20.19 4.06
CA THR A 147 -14.60 -20.16 2.60
C THR A 147 -13.22 -19.66 2.18
N ILE A 148 -12.43 -19.11 3.11
CA ILE A 148 -11.08 -18.64 2.86
C ILE A 148 -10.15 -19.85 2.72
N LYS A 149 -9.57 -20.03 1.53
CA LYS A 149 -8.55 -21.06 1.29
C LYS A 149 -7.13 -20.55 1.56
N THR A 150 -6.88 -19.31 1.17
CA THR A 150 -5.57 -18.67 1.22
C THR A 150 -5.75 -17.17 1.36
N ILE A 151 -4.93 -16.54 2.22
CA ILE A 151 -4.78 -15.08 2.27
C ILE A 151 -3.39 -14.79 1.72
N ALA A 152 -3.32 -14.25 0.50
CA ALA A 152 -2.06 -13.84 -0.11
C ALA A 152 -1.71 -12.43 0.38
N LEU A 153 -0.58 -12.32 1.08
CA LEU A 153 -0.06 -11.06 1.59
C LEU A 153 1.35 -10.82 1.05
N SER A 154 1.59 -9.60 0.56
CA SER A 154 2.94 -9.12 0.25
C SER A 154 3.12 -7.77 0.93
N THR A 155 4.03 -7.70 1.91
CA THR A 155 4.37 -6.48 2.62
C THR A 155 5.88 -6.26 2.61
N SER A 156 6.28 -5.00 2.65
CA SER A 156 7.66 -4.57 2.86
C SER A 156 7.62 -3.33 3.72
N TRP A 157 8.38 -3.33 4.81
CA TRP A 157 8.38 -2.26 5.79
C TRP A 157 9.75 -2.12 6.44
N THR A 158 10.02 -0.95 7.01
CA THR A 158 11.25 -0.63 7.73
C THR A 158 10.93 0.35 8.85
N TYR A 159 11.62 0.23 9.99
CA TYR A 159 11.57 1.23 11.06
C TYR A 159 12.86 2.04 11.16
N GLY A 160 12.73 3.31 11.47
CA GLY A 160 13.88 4.14 11.81
C GLY A 160 13.46 5.31 12.68
N VAL A 161 14.46 6.01 13.21
CA VAL A 161 14.26 7.18 14.06
C VAL A 161 14.36 8.45 13.22
N GLY A 162 13.50 9.42 13.52
CA GLY A 162 13.43 10.70 12.82
C GLY A 162 12.30 10.77 11.78
N ASN A 163 12.38 11.78 10.92
CA ASN A 163 11.28 12.15 10.01
C ASN A 163 11.53 11.74 8.56
N THR A 164 12.55 10.91 8.31
CA THR A 164 12.90 10.44 6.97
C THR A 164 12.71 8.94 6.90
N ALA A 165 12.16 8.45 5.78
CA ALA A 165 12.01 7.02 5.56
C ALA A 165 13.37 6.33 5.64
N ALA A 166 13.48 5.32 6.51
CA ALA A 166 14.68 4.52 6.64
C ALA A 166 14.78 3.51 5.50
N ALA A 167 15.98 3.30 4.94
CA ALA A 167 16.19 2.29 3.90
C ALA A 167 16.23 0.86 4.47
N LYS A 168 16.53 0.72 5.77
CA LYS A 168 16.58 -0.55 6.51
C LYS A 168 16.16 -0.28 7.96
N THR A 169 15.56 -1.29 8.60
CA THR A 169 15.28 -1.24 10.03
C THR A 169 16.56 -1.07 10.86
N ASP A 170 16.60 -0.06 11.72
CA ASP A 170 17.67 0.17 12.70
C ASP A 170 17.19 -0.11 14.12
N GLU A 171 17.27 -1.38 14.53
CA GLU A 171 16.80 -1.82 15.84
C GLU A 171 17.57 -1.17 16.99
N ALA A 172 18.88 -0.94 16.81
CA ALA A 172 19.72 -0.32 17.84
C ALA A 172 19.28 1.12 18.12
N ALA A 173 19.01 1.90 17.06
CA ALA A 173 18.47 3.24 17.21
C ALA A 173 17.07 3.23 17.84
N MET A 174 16.21 2.28 17.48
CA MET A 174 14.87 2.13 18.08
C MET A 174 14.97 1.85 19.59
N ILE A 175 15.85 0.94 20.01
CA ILE A 175 16.09 0.64 21.44
C ILE A 175 16.66 1.87 22.16
N ALA A 176 17.64 2.55 21.57
CA ALA A 176 18.25 3.74 22.16
C ALA A 176 17.26 4.90 22.36
N ASN A 177 16.19 4.93 21.56
CA ASN A 177 15.10 5.91 21.66
C ASN A 177 13.87 5.37 22.41
N ALA A 178 14.00 4.22 23.09
CA ALA A 178 12.92 3.57 23.85
C ALA A 178 11.62 3.38 23.05
N ALA A 179 11.74 3.12 21.75
CA ALA A 179 10.60 2.90 20.89
C ALA A 179 9.92 1.56 21.26
N ASN A 180 8.61 1.62 21.53
CA ASN A 180 7.78 0.46 21.79
C ASN A 180 6.73 0.37 20.68
N THR A 181 6.84 -0.62 19.80
CA THR A 181 5.98 -0.72 18.61
C THR A 181 5.99 -2.13 18.04
N ASN A 182 5.02 -2.44 17.18
CA ASN A 182 4.94 -3.70 16.45
C ASN A 182 4.63 -3.45 14.98
N VAL A 183 4.75 -4.49 14.17
CA VAL A 183 4.14 -4.54 12.84
C VAL A 183 3.23 -5.74 12.83
N ALA A 184 1.95 -5.52 12.59
CA ALA A 184 0.96 -6.58 12.63
C ALA A 184 -0.01 -6.50 11.45
N ILE A 185 -0.63 -7.63 11.13
CA ILE A 185 -1.99 -7.66 10.59
C ILE A 185 -2.94 -7.73 11.75
N ASP A 186 -4.06 -7.03 11.60
CA ASP A 186 -5.18 -7.03 12.53
C ASP A 186 -6.47 -7.36 11.77
N MET A 187 -7.19 -8.38 12.24
CA MET A 187 -8.39 -8.93 11.62
C MET A 187 -9.50 -9.05 12.64
N PHE A 188 -10.68 -8.53 12.29
CA PHE A 188 -11.87 -8.59 13.12
C PHE A 188 -12.84 -9.64 12.59
N LEU A 189 -13.31 -10.51 13.48
CA LEU A 189 -14.21 -11.60 13.15
C LEU A 189 -15.48 -11.50 13.99
N ASP A 190 -16.61 -11.69 13.33
CA ASP A 190 -17.91 -11.79 13.99
C ASP A 190 -18.83 -12.72 13.19
N SER A 191 -19.81 -13.29 13.89
CA SER A 191 -20.93 -14.01 13.27
C SER A 191 -21.87 -13.09 12.50
N ASP A 192 -21.97 -11.82 12.89
CA ASP A 192 -22.70 -10.77 12.17
C ASP A 192 -21.75 -9.97 11.27
N GLN A 193 -22.12 -9.89 10.00
CA GLN A 193 -21.31 -9.21 8.98
C GLN A 193 -21.03 -7.74 9.31
N LYS A 194 -22.03 -7.01 9.85
CA LYS A 194 -21.90 -5.57 10.12
C LYS A 194 -21.09 -5.32 11.39
N ALA A 195 -21.16 -6.22 12.36
CA ALA A 195 -20.30 -6.18 13.54
C ALA A 195 -18.84 -6.42 13.15
N ALA A 196 -18.55 -7.37 12.25
CA ALA A 196 -17.19 -7.65 11.77
C ALA A 196 -16.54 -6.44 11.03
N GLU A 197 -17.34 -5.57 10.42
CA GLU A 197 -16.85 -4.33 9.77
C GLU A 197 -16.42 -3.24 10.76
N ASN A 198 -16.73 -3.41 12.05
CA ASN A 198 -16.46 -2.42 13.09
C ASN A 198 -15.58 -3.03 14.19
N SER A 199 -14.32 -2.60 14.27
CA SER A 199 -13.34 -3.10 15.24
C SER A 199 -13.78 -2.96 16.70
N SER A 200 -14.62 -1.99 17.04
CA SER A 200 -15.15 -1.81 18.40
C SER A 200 -16.38 -2.68 18.70
N LYS A 201 -16.92 -3.40 17.71
CA LYS A 201 -18.10 -4.25 17.86
C LYS A 201 -17.84 -5.73 17.60
N ALA A 202 -16.81 -6.05 16.83
CA ALA A 202 -16.48 -7.43 16.51
C ALA A 202 -16.19 -8.23 17.79
N SER A 203 -16.71 -9.45 17.84
CA SER A 203 -16.57 -10.34 18.99
C SER A 203 -15.15 -10.88 19.16
N TYR A 204 -14.37 -10.92 18.07
CA TYR A 204 -13.02 -11.46 18.07
C TYR A 204 -12.06 -10.57 17.27
N GLU A 205 -10.84 -10.46 17.77
CA GLU A 205 -9.70 -9.82 17.14
C GLU A 205 -8.59 -10.88 16.98
N VAL A 206 -8.04 -11.00 15.78
CA VAL A 206 -6.93 -11.90 15.46
C VAL A 206 -5.80 -11.07 14.88
N MET A 207 -4.72 -10.93 15.65
CA MET A 207 -3.53 -10.25 15.21
C MET A 207 -2.40 -11.23 14.86
N VAL A 208 -1.68 -10.93 13.78
CA VAL A 208 -0.45 -11.63 13.41
C VAL A 208 0.69 -10.63 13.43
N TRP A 209 1.55 -10.70 14.44
CA TRP A 209 2.67 -9.77 14.60
C TRP A 209 3.89 -10.29 13.85
N PHE A 210 4.35 -9.53 12.85
CA PHE A 210 5.59 -9.80 12.10
C PHE A 210 6.84 -9.31 12.81
N ALA A 211 6.70 -8.32 13.69
CA ALA A 211 7.78 -7.77 14.48
C ALA A 211 7.26 -7.11 15.75
N THR A 212 8.13 -7.05 16.76
CA THR A 212 7.93 -6.30 17.99
C THR A 212 9.24 -5.63 18.38
N PHE A 213 9.18 -4.42 18.91
CA PHE A 213 10.30 -3.62 19.39
C PHE A 213 9.94 -3.02 20.74
N GLY A 214 10.91 -3.03 21.67
CA GLY A 214 10.72 -2.54 23.02
C GLY A 214 9.98 -3.54 23.92
N SER A 215 10.14 -3.38 25.23
CA SER A 215 9.59 -4.31 26.22
C SER A 215 8.14 -4.03 26.60
N ALA A 216 7.57 -2.89 26.20
CA ALA A 216 6.17 -2.55 26.49
C ALA A 216 5.22 -2.95 25.35
N ALA A 217 5.74 -3.41 24.21
CA ALA A 217 4.95 -3.92 23.09
C ALA A 217 4.68 -5.42 23.27
N GLU A 218 3.60 -5.75 23.97
CA GLU A 218 3.21 -7.13 24.26
C GLU A 218 1.80 -7.46 23.72
N PRO A 219 1.57 -8.67 23.17
CA PRO A 219 0.24 -9.12 22.80
C PRO A 219 -0.70 -9.16 24.00
N ILE A 220 -1.97 -8.78 23.78
CA ILE A 220 -3.01 -8.87 24.80
C ILE A 220 -3.14 -10.34 25.23
N GLY A 221 -3.12 -10.57 26.55
CA GLY A 221 -3.27 -11.91 27.12
C GLY A 221 -1.98 -12.73 27.19
N LEU A 222 -0.79 -12.21 26.81
CA LEU A 222 0.48 -12.93 26.93
C LEU A 222 0.75 -13.45 28.36
N ILE A 223 0.32 -12.70 29.38
CA ILE A 223 0.43 -13.08 30.80
C ILE A 223 -0.32 -14.39 31.11
N ALA A 224 -1.36 -14.73 30.35
CA ALA A 224 -2.08 -15.99 30.49
C ALA A 224 -1.34 -17.20 29.90
N GLY A 225 -0.17 -16.98 29.27
CA GLY A 225 0.67 -17.99 28.64
C GLY A 225 0.43 -18.11 27.15
N SER A 226 1.48 -18.40 26.38
CA SER A 226 1.34 -18.76 24.97
C SER A 226 0.66 -20.13 24.85
N VAL A 227 -0.45 -20.18 24.11
CA VAL A 227 -1.05 -21.45 23.69
C VAL A 227 -0.44 -21.81 22.34
N ALA A 228 0.56 -22.68 22.36
CA ALA A 228 1.04 -23.32 21.14
C ALA A 228 0.25 -24.61 20.93
N SER A 229 -0.59 -24.66 19.89
CA SER A 229 -1.11 -25.91 19.35
C SER A 229 -0.34 -26.23 18.07
N GLU A 230 0.33 -27.38 18.05
CA GLU A 230 0.92 -27.95 16.83
C GLU A 230 -0.14 -28.33 15.79
#